data_AF-A0A562XEQ5-F1
#
_entry.id   AF-A0A562XEQ5-F1
#
_cell.length_a   1.000
_cell.length_b   1.000
_cell.length_c   1.000
_cell.angle_alpha   90.00
_cell.angle_beta   90.00
_cell.angle_gamma   90.00
#
_symmetry.space_group_name_H-M   'P 1'
#
loop_
_entity.id
_entity.type
_entity.pdbx_description
1 polymer ?
#
loop_
_entity_poly.entity_id
_entity_poly.type
_entity_poly.pdbx_seq_one_letter_code
_entity_poly.pdbx_strand_id
1 'polypeptide(L)'
;MDFFFIEYRDPIFGLIVLFAAVLLVAISSYALGIWGVKDENRSIEKFVKKFEKSSGLSQKHKNMLLDLDIDINSLSVLALTFAKSGDFDKAISVYLVALEKSKDKKEREFLLTSLGKIYIKAGFLKRASDMFLEAIKLKARNDEALRYLSVCYEKLRMYKNCLETLDALDEQGVIDKAEIAYTKALILRDEPMKFDEKIKGFLELSDDFEPLKRMALEQFIKNGEPLSSLSVFPKLDICKDLMFRLKEPVNLQDSEFRQFFKSLNLIKDEIEIEDFNLSLFKAAKDNGINATLSFSYFCSQCKTSYPIFFYRCPNCVRLGSCKILTQISKDEIENSMPF
;
A
#
# COMPACT_ATOMS: atom_id res chain seq x y z
N MET A 1 47.49 4.65 60.21
CA MET A 1 46.26 3.98 59.74
C MET A 1 46.44 3.82 58.25
N ASP A 2 47.30 2.89 57.87
CA ASP A 2 47.81 2.73 56.51
C ASP A 2 47.52 1.29 56.06
N PHE A 3 46.26 1.04 55.74
CA PHE A 3 45.78 -0.26 55.26
C PHE A 3 44.95 -0.09 53.96
N PHE A 4 45.36 0.83 53.10
CA PHE A 4 44.74 1.05 51.78
C PHE A 4 45.79 1.35 50.70
N PHE A 5 46.79 0.47 50.57
CA PHE A 5 47.57 0.36 49.34
C PHE A 5 47.70 -1.12 48.99
N ILE A 6 46.68 -1.63 48.30
CA ILE A 6 46.79 -2.88 47.54
C ILE A 6 47.82 -2.62 46.45
N GLU A 7 48.94 -3.36 46.47
CA GLU A 7 49.98 -3.33 45.44
C GLU A 7 49.36 -3.56 44.06
N TYR A 8 49.26 -2.48 43.29
CA TYR A 8 48.63 -2.38 41.97
C TYR A 8 49.46 -3.03 40.84
N ARG A 9 50.18 -4.14 41.12
CA ARG A 9 51.08 -4.80 40.14
C ARG A 9 50.90 -6.31 40.05
N ASP A 10 49.80 -6.86 40.56
CA ASP A 10 49.51 -8.28 40.38
C ASP A 10 48.61 -8.50 39.12
N PRO A 11 49.13 -9.08 38.03
CA PRO A 11 48.36 -9.27 36.79
C PRO A 11 47.11 -10.14 36.99
N ILE A 12 47.08 -10.96 38.05
CA ILE A 12 45.93 -11.79 38.41
C ILE A 12 44.76 -10.93 38.92
N PHE A 13 45.03 -9.87 39.70
CA PHE A 13 43.98 -8.98 40.21
C PHE A 13 43.29 -8.21 39.07
N GLY A 14 44.06 -7.72 38.09
CA GLY A 14 43.51 -7.08 36.89
C GLY A 14 42.60 -8.02 36.08
N LEU A 15 42.99 -9.30 35.98
CA LEU A 15 42.19 -10.33 35.31
C LEU A 15 40.87 -10.58 36.06
N ILE A 16 40.91 -10.68 37.39
CA ILE A 16 39.72 -10.87 38.24
C ILE A 16 38.74 -9.69 38.09
N VAL A 17 39.24 -8.45 38.11
CA VAL A 17 38.39 -7.25 37.94
C VAL A 17 37.75 -7.22 36.54
N LEU A 18 38.48 -7.59 35.49
CA LEU A 18 37.95 -7.67 34.14
C LEU A 18 36.85 -8.74 34.02
N PHE A 19 37.08 -9.94 34.56
CA PHE A 19 36.04 -10.99 34.57
C PHE A 19 34.82 -10.59 35.39
N ALA A 20 35.00 -9.92 36.53
CA ALA A 20 33.89 -9.40 37.32
C ALA A 20 33.09 -8.33 36.57
N ALA A 21 33.75 -7.44 35.84
CA ALA A 21 33.09 -6.42 35.01
C ALA A 21 32.29 -7.04 33.85
N VAL A 22 32.87 -8.01 33.13
CA VAL A 22 32.19 -8.75 32.06
C VAL A 22 30.97 -9.51 32.61
N LEU A 23 31.12 -10.16 33.77
CA LEU A 23 30.04 -10.90 34.42
C LEU A 23 28.92 -9.96 34.91
N LEU A 24 29.26 -8.78 35.43
CA LEU A 24 28.29 -7.76 35.82
C LEU A 24 27.52 -7.23 34.61
N VAL A 25 28.19 -6.95 33.49
CA VAL A 25 27.55 -6.55 32.23
C VAL A 25 26.63 -7.66 31.71
N ALA A 26 27.07 -8.93 31.78
CA ALA A 26 26.26 -10.07 31.35
C ALA A 26 25.00 -10.25 32.22
N ILE A 27 25.13 -10.18 33.55
CA ILE A 27 23.99 -10.25 34.47
C ILE A 27 23.03 -9.08 34.26
N SER A 28 23.57 -7.86 34.09
CA SER A 28 22.76 -6.66 33.85
C SER A 28 22.01 -6.76 32.52
N SER A 29 22.66 -7.23 31.46
CA SER A 29 22.04 -7.48 30.17
C SER A 29 20.95 -8.54 30.25
N TYR A 30 21.19 -9.64 30.98
CA TYR A 30 20.21 -10.70 31.17
C TYR A 30 18.99 -10.24 31.97
N ALA A 31 19.20 -9.52 33.08
CA ALA A 31 18.13 -8.97 33.90
C ALA A 31 17.28 -7.96 33.13
N LEU A 32 17.91 -7.05 32.37
CA LEU A 32 17.23 -6.11 31.47
C LEU A 32 16.47 -6.84 30.37
N GLY A 33 17.00 -7.95 29.83
CA GLY A 33 16.32 -8.79 28.85
C GLY A 33 15.03 -9.40 29.40
N ILE A 34 15.07 -9.99 30.60
CA ILE A 34 13.87 -10.58 31.24
C ILE A 34 12.83 -9.50 31.54
N TRP A 35 13.26 -8.36 32.09
CA TRP A 35 12.35 -7.24 32.36
C TRP A 35 11.75 -6.68 31.06
N GLY A 36 12.53 -6.59 29.99
CA GLY A 36 12.05 -6.20 28.66
C GLY A 36 10.96 -7.12 28.14
N VAL A 37 11.14 -8.44 28.22
CA VAL A 37 10.11 -9.42 27.79
C VAL A 37 8.84 -9.30 28.62
N LYS A 38 8.96 -9.11 29.93
CA LYS A 38 7.79 -8.96 30.81
C LYS A 38 7.02 -7.66 30.52
N ASP A 39 7.72 -6.57 30.25
CA ASP A 39 7.11 -5.29 29.88
C ASP A 39 6.46 -5.35 28.50
N GLU A 40 7.09 -6.01 27.52
CA GLU A 40 6.55 -6.27 26.18
C GLU A 40 5.23 -7.05 26.27
N ASN A 41 5.20 -8.15 27.04
CA ASN A 41 3.99 -8.93 27.30
C ASN A 41 2.87 -8.07 27.87
N ARG A 42 3.17 -7.26 28.90
CA ARG A 42 2.20 -6.39 29.55
C ARG A 42 1.70 -5.29 28.61
N SER A 43 2.56 -4.78 27.73
CA SER A 43 2.21 -3.80 26.70
C SER A 43 1.21 -4.40 25.71
N ILE A 44 1.49 -5.59 25.19
CA ILE A 44 0.62 -6.29 24.24
C ILE A 44 -0.72 -6.65 24.88
N GLU A 45 -0.75 -7.13 26.12
CA GLU A 45 -2.01 -7.40 26.83
C GLU A 45 -2.86 -6.13 26.99
N LYS A 46 -2.26 -5.01 27.39
CA LYS A 46 -2.96 -3.71 27.47
C LYS A 46 -3.47 -3.27 26.11
N PHE A 47 -2.68 -3.48 25.06
CA PHE A 47 -3.04 -3.16 23.70
C PHE A 47 -4.23 -3.99 23.22
N VAL A 48 -4.19 -5.32 23.37
CA VAL A 48 -5.31 -6.22 23.02
C VAL A 48 -6.60 -5.79 23.72
N LYS A 49 -6.55 -5.54 25.03
CA LYS A 49 -7.70 -5.08 25.83
C LYS A 49 -8.33 -3.77 25.32
N LYS A 50 -7.55 -2.90 24.68
CA LYS A 50 -8.06 -1.67 24.04
C LYS A 50 -9.01 -1.99 22.87
N PHE A 51 -8.74 -3.06 22.13
CA PHE A 51 -9.52 -3.45 20.93
C PHE A 51 -10.65 -4.44 21.24
N GLU A 52 -10.51 -5.25 22.29
CA GLU A 52 -11.51 -6.26 22.67
C GLU A 52 -12.90 -5.71 22.97
N LYS A 53 -13.00 -4.50 23.54
CA LYS A 53 -14.28 -3.87 23.88
C LYS A 53 -15.17 -3.57 22.67
N SER A 54 -14.62 -3.65 21.45
CA SER A 54 -15.31 -3.35 20.19
C SER A 54 -15.50 -4.56 19.27
N SER A 55 -15.33 -5.78 19.78
CA SER A 55 -15.15 -6.98 18.94
C SER A 55 -16.40 -7.89 18.87
N GLY A 56 -16.64 -8.48 17.70
CA GLY A 56 -17.91 -9.11 17.32
C GLY A 56 -18.17 -10.54 17.81
N LEU A 57 -17.18 -11.25 18.39
CA LEU A 57 -17.44 -12.52 19.07
C LEU A 57 -17.99 -12.30 20.48
N SER A 58 -19.06 -13.00 20.84
CA SER A 58 -19.56 -13.03 22.22
C SER A 58 -18.49 -13.56 23.18
N GLN A 59 -18.51 -13.13 24.44
CA GLN A 59 -17.53 -13.56 25.45
C GLN A 59 -17.44 -15.10 25.60
N LYS A 60 -18.57 -15.82 25.47
CA LYS A 60 -18.61 -17.29 25.51
C LYS A 60 -17.73 -17.94 24.44
N HIS A 61 -17.83 -17.48 23.20
CA HIS A 61 -17.03 -18.00 22.08
C HIS A 61 -15.55 -17.65 22.22
N LYS A 62 -15.23 -16.45 22.76
CA LYS A 62 -13.83 -16.10 23.05
C LYS A 62 -13.22 -17.01 24.10
N ASN A 63 -13.92 -17.19 25.23
CA ASN A 63 -13.46 -18.08 26.30
C ASN A 63 -13.28 -19.51 25.77
N MET A 64 -14.21 -20.01 24.95
CA MET A 64 -14.06 -21.32 24.31
C MET A 64 -12.78 -21.42 23.46
N LEU A 65 -12.44 -20.39 22.67
CA LEU A 65 -11.21 -20.39 21.86
C LEU A 65 -9.93 -20.27 22.71
N LEU A 66 -10.01 -19.61 23.87
CA LEU A 66 -8.93 -19.51 24.84
C LEU A 66 -8.69 -20.85 25.56
N ASP A 67 -9.78 -21.54 25.94
CA ASP A 67 -9.74 -22.79 26.71
C ASP A 67 -9.33 -24.00 25.86
N LEU A 68 -9.67 -23.99 24.56
CA LEU A 68 -9.27 -25.06 23.64
C LEU A 68 -7.79 -24.97 23.28
N ASP A 69 -7.10 -26.10 23.22
CA ASP A 69 -5.70 -26.19 22.78
C ASP A 69 -5.57 -26.12 21.25
N ILE A 70 -6.00 -25.00 20.67
CA ILE A 70 -5.86 -24.68 19.25
C ILE A 70 -4.57 -23.89 19.05
N ASP A 71 -3.75 -24.34 18.10
CA ASP A 71 -2.49 -23.69 17.71
C ASP A 71 -2.73 -22.36 16.95
N ILE A 72 -1.70 -21.52 16.92
CA ILE A 72 -1.75 -20.18 16.33
C ILE A 72 -2.02 -20.21 14.81
N ASN A 73 -1.52 -21.23 14.10
CA ASN A 73 -1.75 -21.33 12.66
C ASN A 73 -3.21 -21.65 12.37
N SER A 74 -3.80 -22.59 13.12
CA SER A 74 -5.23 -22.93 13.01
C SER A 74 -6.12 -21.73 13.32
N LEU A 75 -5.83 -20.95 14.36
CA LEU A 75 -6.55 -19.70 14.64
C LEU A 75 -6.39 -18.67 13.52
N SER A 76 -5.21 -18.56 12.93
CA SER A 76 -4.95 -17.65 11.81
C SER A 76 -5.74 -18.05 10.57
N VAL A 77 -5.82 -19.35 10.25
CA VAL A 77 -6.63 -19.87 9.14
C VAL A 77 -8.12 -19.60 9.38
N LEU A 78 -8.61 -19.81 10.61
CA LEU A 78 -9.99 -19.47 10.97
C LEU A 78 -10.28 -17.98 10.78
N ALA A 79 -9.40 -17.10 11.27
CA ALA A 79 -9.55 -15.67 11.11
C ALA A 79 -9.53 -15.23 9.63
N LEU A 80 -8.63 -15.81 8.81
CA LEU A 80 -8.59 -15.58 7.37
C LEU A 80 -9.85 -16.06 6.67
N THR A 81 -10.46 -17.15 7.14
CA THR A 81 -11.70 -17.69 6.59
C THR A 81 -12.86 -16.72 6.83
N PHE A 82 -12.99 -16.20 8.06
CA PHE A 82 -13.94 -15.12 8.36
C PHE A 82 -13.67 -13.85 7.55
N ALA A 83 -12.41 -13.47 7.36
CA ALA A 83 -12.08 -12.30 6.55
C ALA A 83 -12.44 -12.49 5.06
N LYS A 84 -12.33 -13.71 4.53
CA LYS A 84 -12.74 -14.05 3.16
C LYS A 84 -14.26 -14.07 3.00
N SER A 85 -15.02 -14.41 4.04
CA SER A 85 -16.50 -14.31 4.03
C SER A 85 -17.01 -12.88 4.24
N GLY A 86 -16.12 -11.91 4.51
CA GLY A 86 -16.48 -10.53 4.81
C GLY A 86 -16.84 -10.28 6.29
N ASP A 87 -16.77 -11.31 7.15
CA ASP A 87 -16.97 -11.21 8.59
C ASP A 87 -15.72 -10.64 9.29
N PHE A 88 -15.37 -9.38 9.01
CA PHE A 88 -14.16 -8.77 9.54
C PHE A 88 -14.15 -8.69 11.08
N ASP A 89 -15.30 -8.45 11.72
CA ASP A 89 -15.39 -8.37 13.18
C ASP A 89 -15.04 -9.70 13.87
N LYS A 90 -15.47 -10.82 13.28
CA LYS A 90 -15.12 -12.16 13.77
C LYS A 90 -13.65 -12.45 13.52
N ALA A 91 -13.14 -12.13 12.33
CA ALA A 91 -11.73 -12.29 11.99
C ALA A 91 -10.81 -11.54 12.97
N ILE A 92 -11.13 -10.27 13.25
CA ILE A 92 -10.43 -9.44 14.23
C ILE A 92 -10.48 -10.08 15.62
N SER A 93 -11.66 -10.54 16.04
CA SER A 93 -11.83 -11.20 17.34
C SER A 93 -10.97 -12.44 17.50
N VAL A 94 -10.89 -13.30 16.47
CA VAL A 94 -10.06 -14.51 16.48
C VAL A 94 -8.57 -14.16 16.55
N TYR A 95 -8.12 -13.15 15.79
CA TYR A 95 -6.73 -12.68 15.87
C TYR A 95 -6.36 -12.09 17.23
N LEU A 96 -7.28 -11.35 17.88
CA LEU A 96 -7.05 -10.84 19.23
C LEU A 96 -6.91 -11.99 20.26
N VAL A 97 -7.74 -13.03 20.15
CA VAL A 97 -7.61 -14.24 20.97
C VAL A 97 -6.26 -14.94 20.69
N ALA A 98 -5.85 -15.07 19.43
CA ALA A 98 -4.56 -15.66 19.08
C ALA A 98 -3.38 -14.86 19.67
N LEU A 99 -3.46 -13.53 19.65
CA LEU A 99 -2.46 -12.64 20.27
C LEU A 99 -2.38 -12.81 21.80
N GLU A 100 -3.52 -13.03 22.46
CA GLU A 100 -3.57 -13.27 23.91
C GLU A 100 -2.96 -14.63 24.29
N LYS A 101 -3.18 -15.67 23.48
CA LYS A 101 -2.57 -17.00 23.70
C LYS A 101 -1.09 -17.03 23.41
N SER A 102 -0.64 -16.29 22.39
CA SER A 102 0.74 -16.33 21.95
C SER A 102 1.67 -15.70 23.00
N LYS A 103 2.76 -16.42 23.30
CA LYS A 103 3.85 -15.94 24.17
C LYS A 103 5.17 -15.75 23.41
N ASP A 104 5.26 -16.29 22.20
CA ASP A 104 6.43 -16.15 21.35
C ASP A 104 6.41 -14.81 20.60
N LYS A 105 7.60 -14.23 20.49
CA LYS A 105 7.77 -12.91 19.87
C LYS A 105 7.53 -12.94 18.36
N LYS A 106 7.95 -14.00 17.66
CA LYS A 106 7.78 -14.12 16.21
C LYS A 106 6.32 -14.38 15.86
N GLU A 107 5.64 -15.22 16.63
CA GLU A 107 4.20 -15.44 16.48
C GLU A 107 3.40 -14.15 16.64
N ARG A 108 3.70 -13.36 17.67
CA ARG A 108 3.03 -12.06 17.89
C ARG A 108 3.28 -11.07 16.78
N GLU A 109 4.52 -10.99 16.29
CA GLU A 109 4.87 -10.15 15.14
C GLU A 109 4.06 -10.54 13.89
N PHE A 110 3.98 -11.84 13.59
CA PHE A 110 3.18 -12.37 12.51
C PHE A 110 1.68 -12.07 12.68
N LEU A 111 1.15 -12.28 13.88
CA LEU A 111 -0.27 -12.04 14.20
C LEU A 111 -0.64 -10.56 14.12
N LEU A 112 0.22 -9.65 14.62
CA LEU A 112 0.02 -8.21 14.52
C LEU A 112 0.04 -7.75 13.06
N THR A 113 1.00 -8.23 12.27
CA THR A 113 1.07 -7.92 10.83
C THR A 113 -0.17 -8.43 10.09
N SER A 114 -0.61 -9.65 10.39
CA SER A 114 -1.82 -10.25 9.80
C SER A 114 -3.08 -9.49 10.20
N LEU A 115 -3.23 -9.14 11.47
CA LEU A 115 -4.35 -8.34 11.98
C LEU A 115 -4.38 -6.94 11.37
N GLY A 116 -3.21 -6.30 11.18
CA GLY A 116 -3.09 -5.02 10.48
C GLY A 116 -3.66 -5.10 9.05
N LYS A 117 -3.35 -6.17 8.32
CA LYS A 117 -3.91 -6.41 6.97
C LYS A 117 -5.42 -6.59 6.99
N ILE A 118 -5.98 -7.26 8.01
CA ILE A 118 -7.43 -7.36 8.18
C ILE A 118 -8.06 -5.99 8.44
N TYR A 119 -7.45 -5.16 9.30
CA TYR A 119 -7.94 -3.80 9.54
C TYR A 119 -7.91 -2.92 8.29
N ILE A 120 -6.89 -3.05 7.41
CA ILE A 120 -6.89 -2.37 6.11
C ILE A 120 -8.11 -2.79 5.28
N LYS A 121 -8.36 -4.10 5.16
CA LYS A 121 -9.50 -4.63 4.38
C LYS A 121 -10.85 -4.20 4.95
N ALA A 122 -10.95 -4.06 6.26
CA ALA A 122 -12.12 -3.56 6.95
C ALA A 122 -12.25 -2.02 6.92
N GLY A 123 -11.29 -1.29 6.33
CA GLY A 123 -11.31 0.17 6.22
C GLY A 123 -10.81 0.94 7.45
N PHE A 124 -10.37 0.25 8.51
CA PHE A 124 -9.90 0.87 9.76
C PHE A 124 -8.40 1.21 9.70
N LEU A 125 -8.02 2.16 8.83
CA LEU A 125 -6.62 2.52 8.55
C LEU A 125 -5.80 2.91 9.78
N LYS A 126 -6.37 3.69 10.71
CA LYS A 126 -5.64 4.09 11.93
C LYS A 126 -5.34 2.89 12.82
N ARG A 127 -6.30 1.98 13.00
CA ARG A 127 -6.10 0.75 13.78
C ARG A 127 -5.08 -0.16 13.11
N ALA A 128 -5.10 -0.26 11.78
CA ALA A 128 -4.08 -0.97 11.02
C ALA A 128 -2.68 -0.42 11.27
N SER A 129 -2.50 0.92 11.20
CA SER A 129 -1.21 1.55 11.47
C SER A 129 -0.70 1.24 12.88
N ASP A 130 -1.59 1.22 13.88
CA ASP A 130 -1.23 0.88 15.26
C ASP A 130 -0.74 -0.57 15.36
N MET A 131 -1.36 -1.53 14.63
CA MET A 131 -0.90 -2.93 14.59
C MET A 131 0.51 -3.06 14.00
N PHE A 132 0.76 -2.39 12.87
CA PHE A 132 2.07 -2.47 12.20
C PHE A 132 3.17 -1.82 13.03
N LEU A 133 2.86 -0.70 13.73
CA LEU A 133 3.80 -0.09 14.67
C LEU A 133 4.17 -1.04 15.80
N GLU A 134 3.19 -1.76 16.40
CA GLU A 134 3.50 -2.79 17.40
C GLU A 134 4.32 -3.93 16.79
N ALA A 135 4.02 -4.39 15.57
CA ALA A 135 4.80 -5.44 14.90
C ALA A 135 6.26 -5.01 14.67
N ILE A 136 6.50 -3.75 14.29
CA ILE A 136 7.84 -3.21 14.05
C ILE A 136 8.61 -3.01 15.37
N LYS A 137 7.94 -2.72 16.49
CA LYS A 137 8.57 -2.74 17.82
C LYS A 137 9.10 -4.13 18.18
N LEU A 138 8.40 -5.18 17.75
CA LEU A 138 8.86 -6.55 17.93
C LEU A 138 10.03 -6.86 16.99
N LYS A 139 9.90 -6.54 15.71
CA LYS A 139 10.91 -6.77 14.68
C LYS A 139 11.05 -5.56 13.78
N ALA A 140 12.07 -4.75 14.02
CA ALA A 140 12.29 -3.49 13.29
C ALA A 140 12.46 -3.70 11.77
N ARG A 141 13.10 -4.81 11.36
CA ARG A 141 13.29 -5.20 9.96
C ARG A 141 12.16 -6.11 9.44
N ASN A 142 10.92 -5.71 9.73
CA ASN A 142 9.73 -6.35 9.16
C ASN A 142 9.30 -5.56 7.93
N ASP A 143 9.79 -5.98 6.77
CA ASP A 143 9.53 -5.40 5.47
C ASP A 143 8.05 -5.43 5.09
N GLU A 144 7.33 -6.51 5.42
CA GLU A 144 5.89 -6.58 5.19
C GLU A 144 5.13 -5.53 6.03
N ALA A 145 5.39 -5.47 7.34
CA ALA A 145 4.73 -4.49 8.21
C ALA A 145 5.05 -3.04 7.80
N LEU A 146 6.30 -2.74 7.46
CA LEU A 146 6.71 -1.42 6.98
C LEU A 146 6.01 -1.04 5.67
N ARG A 147 5.89 -1.97 4.70
CA ARG A 147 5.18 -1.73 3.43
C ARG A 147 3.69 -1.44 3.65
N TYR A 148 3.02 -2.17 4.54
CA TYR A 148 1.62 -1.86 4.83
C TYR A 148 1.47 -0.60 5.70
N LEU A 149 2.43 -0.29 6.56
CA LEU A 149 2.44 0.94 7.34
C LEU A 149 2.57 2.17 6.44
N SER A 150 3.46 2.16 5.45
CA SER A 150 3.59 3.27 4.49
C SER A 150 2.28 3.50 3.75
N VAL A 151 1.61 2.45 3.31
CA VAL A 151 0.27 2.53 2.69
C VAL A 151 -0.75 3.14 3.65
N CYS A 152 -0.78 2.71 4.91
CA CYS A 152 -1.69 3.28 5.90
C CYS A 152 -1.46 4.79 6.02
N TYR A 153 -0.20 5.22 6.12
CA TYR A 153 0.13 6.65 6.18
C TYR A 153 -0.21 7.40 4.90
N GLU A 154 0.06 6.83 3.73
CA GLU A 154 -0.36 7.38 2.42
C GLU A 154 -1.87 7.64 2.39
N LYS A 155 -2.68 6.62 2.73
CA LYS A 155 -4.15 6.72 2.71
C LYS A 155 -4.70 7.68 3.78
N LEU A 156 -4.00 7.82 4.91
CA LEU A 156 -4.31 8.79 5.96
C LEU A 156 -3.79 10.20 5.64
N ARG A 157 -3.13 10.42 4.49
CA ARG A 157 -2.45 11.67 4.10
C ARG A 157 -1.35 12.11 5.07
N MET A 158 -0.80 11.17 5.85
CA MET A 158 0.34 11.40 6.73
C MET A 158 1.64 11.24 5.93
N TYR A 159 1.83 12.07 4.89
CA TYR A 159 2.87 11.85 3.89
C TYR A 159 4.29 11.91 4.45
N LYS A 160 4.54 12.73 5.48
CA LYS A 160 5.84 12.77 6.17
C LYS A 160 6.18 11.42 6.80
N ASN A 161 5.26 10.85 7.58
CA ASN A 161 5.43 9.53 8.17
C ASN A 161 5.52 8.42 7.11
N CYS A 162 4.82 8.58 5.99
CA CYS A 162 4.94 7.67 4.84
C CYS A 162 6.38 7.67 4.32
N LEU A 163 6.93 8.85 4.01
CA LEU A 163 8.32 8.98 3.54
C LEU A 163 9.33 8.44 4.54
N GLU A 164 9.20 8.76 5.83
CA GLU A 164 10.08 8.20 6.88
C GLU A 164 10.03 6.65 6.92
N THR A 165 8.85 6.07 6.70
CA THR A 165 8.68 4.61 6.64
C THR A 165 9.29 4.01 5.38
N LEU A 166 9.18 4.72 4.25
CA LEU A 166 9.78 4.33 2.98
C LEU A 166 11.31 4.44 3.03
N ASP A 167 11.87 5.47 3.66
CA ASP A 167 13.31 5.62 3.88
C ASP A 167 13.86 4.43 4.71
N ALA A 168 13.13 4.00 5.75
CA ALA A 168 13.49 2.83 6.53
C ALA A 168 13.46 1.51 5.73
N LEU A 169 12.64 1.42 4.67
CA LEU A 169 12.62 0.30 3.72
C LEU A 169 13.74 0.39 2.68
N ASP A 170 14.09 1.61 2.27
CA ASP A 170 15.20 1.87 1.34
C ASP A 170 16.55 1.49 1.95
N GLU A 171 16.78 1.84 3.22
CA GLU A 171 17.95 1.44 4.00
C GLU A 171 18.08 -0.09 4.18
N GLN A 172 16.99 -0.83 3.98
CA GLN A 172 17.01 -2.30 3.98
C GLN A 172 17.30 -2.89 2.59
N GLY A 173 17.35 -2.07 1.54
CA GLY A 173 17.53 -2.48 0.15
C GLY A 173 16.29 -3.11 -0.48
N VAL A 174 15.09 -2.84 0.06
CA VAL A 174 13.84 -3.56 -0.26
C VAL A 174 12.81 -2.69 -1.00
N ILE A 175 13.11 -1.41 -1.24
CA ILE A 175 12.15 -0.46 -1.81
C ILE A 175 12.22 -0.33 -3.34
N ASP A 176 11.08 0.03 -3.90
CA ASP A 176 10.91 0.49 -5.27
C ASP A 176 10.84 2.03 -5.25
N LYS A 177 11.70 2.72 -6.01
CA LYS A 177 11.70 4.19 -6.11
C LYS A 177 10.32 4.75 -6.49
N ALA A 178 9.49 3.96 -7.15
CA ALA A 178 8.12 4.31 -7.50
C ALA A 178 7.25 4.69 -6.29
N GLU A 179 7.43 4.03 -5.14
CA GLU A 179 6.66 4.30 -3.91
C GLU A 179 6.96 5.70 -3.35
N ILE A 180 8.24 6.09 -3.37
CA ILE A 180 8.71 7.41 -2.96
C ILE A 180 8.22 8.47 -3.95
N ALA A 181 8.39 8.22 -5.26
CA ALA A 181 7.98 9.14 -6.31
C ALA A 181 6.47 9.41 -6.26
N TYR A 182 5.66 8.35 -6.09
CA TYR A 182 4.22 8.50 -5.94
C TYR A 182 3.84 9.27 -4.67
N THR A 183 4.47 9.00 -3.53
CA THR A 183 4.21 9.76 -2.29
C THR A 183 4.56 11.24 -2.45
N LYS A 184 5.70 11.58 -3.07
CA LYS A 184 6.09 12.96 -3.40
C LYS A 184 5.10 13.62 -4.35
N ALA A 185 4.61 12.89 -5.35
CA ALA A 185 3.58 13.38 -6.27
C ALA A 185 2.25 13.69 -5.55
N LEU A 186 1.85 12.87 -4.57
CA LEU A 186 0.65 13.16 -3.76
C LEU A 186 0.81 14.45 -2.95
N ILE A 187 2.00 14.73 -2.40
CA ILE A 187 2.32 15.99 -1.73
C ILE A 187 2.21 17.16 -2.72
N LEU A 188 2.91 17.10 -3.86
CA LEU A 188 2.88 18.13 -4.90
C LEU A 188 1.46 18.43 -5.39
N ARG A 189 0.63 17.39 -5.53
CA ARG A 189 -0.77 17.54 -5.93
C ARG A 189 -1.56 18.37 -4.92
N ASP A 190 -1.38 18.10 -3.63
CA ASP A 190 -2.13 18.71 -2.54
C ASP A 190 -1.59 20.11 -2.15
N GLU A 191 -0.34 20.46 -2.49
CA GLU A 191 0.26 21.77 -2.23
C GLU A 191 -0.27 22.91 -3.14
N PRO A 192 -0.47 24.12 -2.59
CA PRO A 192 -0.78 25.31 -3.37
C PRO A 192 0.50 25.80 -4.08
N MET A 193 0.64 25.45 -5.36
CA MET A 193 1.80 25.77 -6.18
C MET A 193 1.33 26.21 -7.58
N LYS A 194 2.17 26.97 -8.30
CA LYS A 194 1.90 27.33 -9.70
C LYS A 194 1.77 26.08 -10.56
N PHE A 195 0.93 26.18 -11.59
CA PHE A 195 0.62 25.07 -12.48
C PHE A 195 1.88 24.48 -13.14
N ASP A 196 2.70 25.33 -13.76
CA ASP A 196 3.91 24.89 -14.49
C ASP A 196 4.93 24.18 -13.58
N GLU A 197 5.15 24.71 -12.37
CA GLU A 197 6.04 24.11 -11.38
C GLU A 197 5.52 22.74 -10.93
N LYS A 198 4.20 22.62 -10.74
CA LYS A 198 3.55 21.36 -10.36
C LYS A 198 3.64 20.31 -11.46
N ILE A 199 3.38 20.69 -12.72
CA ILE A 199 3.52 19.79 -13.88
C ILE A 199 4.96 19.33 -14.03
N LYS A 200 5.93 20.26 -13.96
CA LYS A 200 7.35 19.93 -14.02
C LYS A 200 7.74 18.91 -12.93
N GLY A 201 7.26 19.10 -11.70
CA GLY A 201 7.49 18.14 -10.62
C GLY A 201 6.92 16.75 -10.89
N PHE A 202 5.71 16.63 -11.46
CA PHE A 202 5.17 15.33 -11.87
C PHE A 202 5.99 14.65 -12.96
N LEU A 203 6.48 15.42 -13.93
CA LEU A 203 7.28 14.89 -15.04
C LEU A 203 8.66 14.42 -14.56
N GLU A 204 9.33 15.17 -13.67
CA GLU A 204 10.60 14.76 -13.06
C GLU A 204 10.45 13.47 -12.24
N LEU A 205 9.38 13.35 -11.45
CA LEU A 205 9.10 12.13 -10.69
C LEU A 205 8.68 10.95 -11.58
N SER A 206 8.27 11.20 -12.82
CA SER A 206 7.80 10.14 -13.73
C SER A 206 8.91 9.23 -14.24
N ASP A 207 10.18 9.63 -14.07
CA ASP A 207 11.34 8.78 -14.36
C ASP A 207 11.37 7.55 -13.44
N ASP A 208 10.97 7.72 -12.17
CA ASP A 208 10.87 6.64 -11.19
C ASP A 208 9.48 5.98 -11.19
N PHE A 209 8.42 6.69 -11.62
CA PHE A 209 7.07 6.15 -11.71
C PHE A 209 6.27 6.71 -12.90
N GLU A 210 6.35 6.02 -14.05
CA GLU A 210 5.77 6.47 -15.32
C GLU A 210 4.28 6.90 -15.26
N PRO A 211 3.39 6.23 -14.50
CA PRO A 211 1.99 6.65 -14.36
C PRO A 211 1.81 8.09 -13.86
N LEU A 212 2.83 8.74 -13.28
CA LEU A 212 2.75 10.16 -12.93
C LEU A 212 2.56 11.09 -14.14
N LYS A 213 2.89 10.64 -15.37
CA LYS A 213 2.52 11.35 -16.61
C LYS A 213 1.00 11.42 -16.78
N ARG A 214 0.26 10.37 -16.38
CA ARG A 214 -1.21 10.42 -16.32
C ARG A 214 -1.67 11.44 -15.29
N MET A 215 -1.00 11.51 -14.14
CA MET A 215 -1.36 12.49 -13.09
C MET A 215 -1.14 13.93 -13.55
N ALA A 216 -0.07 14.19 -14.31
CA ALA A 216 0.15 15.47 -14.97
C ALA A 216 -0.98 15.80 -15.94
N LEU A 217 -1.33 14.87 -16.84
CA LEU A 217 -2.45 15.01 -17.78
C LEU A 217 -3.78 15.27 -17.05
N GLU A 218 -4.05 14.60 -15.93
CA GLU A 218 -5.24 14.83 -15.11
C GLU A 218 -5.29 16.27 -14.55
N GLN A 219 -4.15 16.90 -14.25
CA GLN A 219 -4.11 18.30 -13.84
C GLN A 219 -4.46 19.26 -14.98
N PHE A 220 -3.99 19.00 -16.20
CA PHE A 220 -4.36 19.80 -17.37
C PHE A 220 -5.88 19.80 -17.56
N ILE A 221 -6.48 18.60 -17.55
CA ILE A 221 -7.92 18.43 -17.71
C ILE A 221 -8.69 19.12 -16.58
N LYS A 222 -8.25 18.96 -15.34
CA LYS A 222 -8.90 19.56 -14.17
C LYS A 222 -8.89 21.09 -14.21
N ASN A 223 -7.82 21.70 -14.71
CA ASN A 223 -7.67 23.16 -14.76
C ASN A 223 -8.12 23.78 -16.08
N GLY A 224 -8.51 22.97 -17.08
CA GLY A 224 -8.89 23.47 -18.41
C GLY A 224 -7.71 24.03 -19.21
N GLU A 225 -6.49 23.58 -18.90
CA GLU A 225 -5.26 24.02 -19.57
C GLU A 225 -5.12 23.32 -20.92
N PRO A 226 -4.64 24.02 -21.96
CA PRO A 226 -4.52 23.44 -23.30
C PRO A 226 -3.51 22.29 -23.32
N LEU A 227 -3.92 21.12 -23.85
CA LEU A 227 -3.05 19.94 -23.91
C LEU A 227 -1.84 20.12 -24.85
N SER A 228 -1.87 21.14 -25.73
CA SER A 228 -0.76 21.49 -26.61
C SER A 228 0.50 21.94 -25.87
N SER A 229 0.40 22.39 -24.60
CA SER A 229 1.57 22.75 -23.78
C SER A 229 2.12 21.59 -22.96
N LEU A 230 1.49 20.40 -22.98
CA LEU A 230 2.05 19.20 -22.36
C LEU A 230 3.18 18.65 -23.24
N SER A 231 4.42 18.74 -22.74
CA SER A 231 5.62 18.33 -23.48
C SER A 231 5.77 16.81 -23.61
N VAL A 232 5.31 16.05 -22.61
CA VAL A 232 5.47 14.60 -22.55
C VAL A 232 4.13 13.97 -22.18
N PHE A 233 3.58 13.20 -23.12
CA PHE A 233 2.35 12.46 -22.90
C PHE A 233 2.60 11.12 -22.19
N PRO A 234 1.66 10.67 -21.33
CA PRO A 234 1.64 9.28 -20.88
C PRO A 234 1.43 8.33 -22.06
N LYS A 235 1.85 7.07 -21.91
CA LYS A 235 1.50 6.02 -22.88
C LYS A 235 -0.01 5.92 -23.06
N LEU A 236 -0.46 5.54 -24.26
CA LEU A 236 -1.89 5.45 -24.53
C LEU A 236 -2.57 4.40 -23.63
N ASP A 237 -1.91 3.27 -23.33
CA ASP A 237 -2.46 2.19 -22.50
C ASP A 237 -2.87 2.62 -21.08
N ILE A 238 -2.24 3.68 -20.56
CA ILE A 238 -2.56 4.25 -19.25
C ILE A 238 -3.42 5.52 -19.31
N CYS A 239 -3.79 6.04 -20.49
CA CYS A 239 -4.62 7.26 -20.60
C CYS A 239 -5.74 7.20 -21.66
N LYS A 240 -5.95 6.04 -22.30
CA LYS A 240 -6.95 5.84 -23.37
C LYS A 240 -8.37 6.28 -22.98
N ASP A 241 -8.77 6.08 -21.72
CA ASP A 241 -10.05 6.51 -21.16
C ASP A 241 -10.20 8.04 -21.05
N LEU A 242 -9.10 8.76 -20.77
CA LEU A 242 -9.06 10.22 -20.75
C LEU A 242 -9.15 10.76 -22.18
N MET A 243 -8.37 10.18 -23.10
CA MET A 243 -8.36 10.58 -24.52
C MET A 243 -9.74 10.37 -25.17
N PHE A 244 -10.42 9.27 -24.86
CA PHE A 244 -11.77 9.01 -25.37
C PHE A 244 -12.79 10.07 -24.94
N ARG A 245 -12.69 10.55 -23.69
CA ARG A 245 -13.59 11.58 -23.16
C ARG A 245 -13.33 12.94 -23.77
N LEU A 246 -12.05 13.29 -23.96
CA LEU A 246 -11.65 14.59 -24.51
C LEU A 246 -11.99 14.74 -26.00
N LYS A 247 -11.87 13.66 -26.79
CA LYS A 247 -12.11 13.66 -28.25
C LYS A 247 -11.30 14.71 -29.01
N GLU A 248 -10.16 15.13 -28.46
CA GLU A 248 -9.24 16.09 -29.07
C GLU A 248 -7.97 15.36 -29.53
N PRO A 249 -7.63 15.39 -30.83
CA PRO A 249 -6.40 14.79 -31.34
C PRO A 249 -5.15 15.47 -30.75
N VAL A 250 -4.36 14.70 -30.02
CA VAL A 250 -3.11 15.14 -29.36
C VAL A 250 -2.01 14.11 -29.57
N ASN A 251 -0.75 14.50 -29.36
CA ASN A 251 0.41 13.61 -29.47
C ASN A 251 0.47 12.78 -30.77
N LEU A 252 0.12 13.38 -31.92
CA LEU A 252 0.05 12.67 -33.21
C LEU A 252 1.40 12.20 -33.76
N GLN A 253 2.51 12.52 -33.08
CA GLN A 253 3.81 11.93 -33.40
C GLN A 253 3.90 10.46 -32.97
N ASP A 254 3.07 10.05 -32.00
CA ASP A 254 2.99 8.69 -31.50
C ASP A 254 2.03 7.84 -32.35
N SER A 255 2.47 6.65 -32.74
CA SER A 255 1.67 5.73 -33.58
C SER A 255 0.41 5.21 -32.88
N GLU A 256 0.45 4.94 -31.57
CA GLU A 256 -0.71 4.45 -30.82
C GLU A 256 -1.79 5.52 -30.76
N PHE A 257 -1.41 6.78 -30.51
CA PHE A 257 -2.35 7.91 -30.51
C PHE A 257 -2.97 8.12 -31.90
N ARG A 258 -2.19 8.02 -32.98
CA ARG A 258 -2.73 8.10 -34.35
C ARG A 258 -3.74 6.99 -34.65
N GLN A 259 -3.41 5.73 -34.32
CA GLN A 259 -4.36 4.62 -34.46
C GLN A 259 -5.64 4.85 -33.66
N PHE A 260 -5.52 5.34 -32.44
CA PHE A 260 -6.65 5.66 -31.57
C PHE A 260 -7.54 6.75 -32.17
N PHE A 261 -7.00 7.92 -32.53
CA PHE A 261 -7.82 9.00 -33.09
C PHE A 261 -8.39 8.67 -34.48
N LYS A 262 -7.68 7.85 -35.27
CA LYS A 262 -8.22 7.28 -36.52
C LYS A 262 -9.44 6.41 -36.24
N SER A 263 -9.39 5.56 -35.20
CA SER A 263 -10.53 4.72 -34.79
C SER A 263 -11.76 5.55 -34.40
N LEU A 264 -11.55 6.77 -33.89
CA LEU A 264 -12.60 7.70 -33.50
C LEU A 264 -13.14 8.54 -34.67
N ASN A 265 -12.61 8.40 -35.90
CA ASN A 265 -12.88 9.28 -37.04
C ASN A 265 -12.51 10.76 -36.80
N LEU A 266 -11.56 11.03 -35.90
CA LEU A 266 -11.12 12.40 -35.58
C LEU A 266 -9.95 12.87 -36.44
N ILE A 267 -9.22 11.94 -37.05
CA ILE A 267 -8.14 12.23 -38.01
C ILE A 267 -8.30 11.37 -39.26
N LYS A 268 -7.77 11.86 -40.39
CA LYS A 268 -7.59 11.08 -41.61
C LYS A 268 -6.12 10.67 -41.68
N ASP A 269 -5.85 9.38 -41.50
CA ASP A 269 -4.50 8.82 -41.46
C ASP A 269 -4.50 7.43 -42.14
N GLU A 270 -3.41 7.09 -42.80
CA GLU A 270 -3.24 5.81 -43.51
C GLU A 270 -2.78 4.68 -42.57
N ILE A 271 -2.37 4.98 -41.34
CA ILE A 271 -1.87 3.99 -40.36
C ILE A 271 -2.85 2.83 -40.09
N GLU A 272 -2.37 1.60 -40.10
CA GLU A 272 -3.19 0.42 -39.77
C GLU A 272 -3.51 0.38 -38.26
N ILE A 273 -4.73 -0.03 -37.91
CA ILE A 273 -5.17 -0.15 -36.51
C ILE A 273 -4.90 -1.58 -36.05
N GLU A 274 -3.90 -1.76 -35.19
CA GLU A 274 -3.48 -3.08 -34.69
C GLU A 274 -4.36 -3.59 -33.53
N ASP A 275 -4.87 -2.68 -32.69
CA ASP A 275 -5.74 -3.05 -31.56
C ASP A 275 -7.09 -3.58 -32.08
N PHE A 276 -7.38 -4.85 -31.78
CA PHE A 276 -8.61 -5.53 -32.21
C PHE A 276 -9.89 -4.76 -31.85
N ASN A 277 -9.98 -4.21 -30.63
CA ASN A 277 -11.17 -3.49 -30.20
C ASN A 277 -11.29 -2.14 -30.91
N LEU A 278 -10.18 -1.45 -31.16
CA LEU A 278 -10.21 -0.20 -31.94
C LEU A 278 -10.57 -0.45 -33.41
N SER A 279 -10.06 -1.54 -34.00
CA SER A 279 -10.37 -1.94 -35.37
C SER A 279 -11.84 -2.31 -35.53
N LEU A 280 -12.38 -3.14 -34.62
CA LEU A 280 -13.80 -3.49 -34.59
C LEU A 280 -14.69 -2.27 -34.33
N PHE A 281 -14.25 -1.33 -33.48
CA PHE A 281 -14.96 -0.08 -33.22
C PHE A 281 -15.04 0.82 -34.45
N LYS A 282 -13.92 0.97 -35.17
CA LYS A 282 -13.87 1.72 -36.42
C LYS A 282 -14.80 1.12 -37.47
N ALA A 283 -14.75 -0.21 -37.66
CA ALA A 283 -15.61 -0.92 -38.60
C ALA A 283 -17.10 -0.76 -38.25
N ALA A 284 -17.45 -0.82 -36.96
CA ALA A 284 -18.82 -0.59 -36.50
C ALA A 284 -19.31 0.83 -36.86
N LYS A 285 -18.50 1.85 -36.57
CA LYS A 285 -18.83 3.24 -36.90
C LYS A 285 -18.97 3.49 -38.40
N ASP A 286 -18.07 2.92 -39.20
CA ASP A 286 -18.09 3.09 -40.66
C ASP A 286 -19.33 2.46 -41.31
N ASN A 287 -19.92 1.45 -40.67
CA ASN A 287 -21.16 0.80 -41.09
C ASN A 287 -22.41 1.40 -40.42
N GLY A 288 -22.29 2.54 -39.73
CA GLY A 288 -23.43 3.21 -39.08
C GLY A 288 -23.98 2.49 -37.85
N ILE A 289 -23.22 1.57 -37.24
CA ILE A 289 -23.61 0.89 -36.01
C ILE A 289 -23.38 1.85 -34.83
N ASN A 290 -24.40 1.97 -33.96
CA ASN A 290 -24.34 2.81 -32.77
C ASN A 290 -23.48 2.17 -31.66
N ALA A 291 -22.16 2.24 -31.84
CA ALA A 291 -21.15 1.68 -30.95
C ALA A 291 -20.41 2.78 -30.19
N THR A 292 -20.13 2.52 -28.90
CA THR A 292 -19.28 3.33 -28.03
C THR A 292 -18.16 2.48 -27.43
N LEU A 293 -17.16 3.13 -26.83
CA LEU A 293 -16.11 2.47 -26.07
C LEU A 293 -16.42 2.55 -24.58
N SER A 294 -16.40 1.41 -23.92
CA SER A 294 -16.45 1.29 -22.46
C SER A 294 -15.08 0.88 -21.92
N PHE A 295 -14.73 1.43 -20.75
CA PHE A 295 -13.46 1.17 -20.09
C PHE A 295 -13.71 0.49 -18.75
N SER A 296 -12.97 -0.57 -18.48
CA SER A 296 -12.91 -1.20 -17.15
C SER A 296 -11.46 -1.26 -16.67
N TYR A 297 -11.29 -1.21 -15.35
CA TYR A 297 -9.96 -1.13 -14.74
C TYR A 297 -9.74 -2.37 -13.92
N PHE A 298 -8.63 -3.07 -14.10
CA PHE A 298 -8.34 -4.25 -13.29
C PHE A 298 -6.91 -4.22 -12.77
N CYS A 299 -6.72 -4.89 -11.63
CA CYS A 299 -5.40 -5.05 -11.05
C CYS A 299 -4.67 -6.21 -11.73
N SER A 300 -3.50 -5.96 -12.31
CA SER A 300 -2.65 -6.98 -12.92
C SER A 300 -2.16 -8.04 -11.92
N GLN A 301 -2.16 -7.73 -10.62
CA GLN A 301 -1.75 -8.64 -9.54
C GLN A 301 -2.91 -9.47 -8.99
N CYS A 302 -3.92 -8.84 -8.37
CA CYS A 302 -5.01 -9.57 -7.73
C CYS A 302 -6.22 -9.85 -8.63
N LYS A 303 -6.20 -9.38 -9.89
CA LYS A 303 -7.24 -9.57 -10.90
C LYS A 303 -8.62 -9.00 -10.54
N THR A 304 -8.72 -8.23 -9.45
CA THR A 304 -9.95 -7.52 -9.09
C THR A 304 -10.20 -6.36 -10.06
N SER A 305 -11.43 -6.26 -10.55
CA SER A 305 -11.89 -5.18 -11.41
C SER A 305 -12.53 -4.04 -10.60
N TYR A 306 -12.44 -2.83 -11.12
CA TYR A 306 -12.90 -1.58 -10.54
C TYR A 306 -13.56 -0.70 -11.61
N PRO A 307 -14.55 0.13 -11.22
CA PRO A 307 -15.23 1.03 -12.14
C PRO A 307 -14.41 2.30 -12.46
N ILE A 308 -13.33 2.56 -11.72
CA ILE A 308 -12.50 3.76 -11.86
C ILE A 308 -11.02 3.41 -11.85
N PHE A 309 -10.21 4.27 -12.50
CA PHE A 309 -8.76 4.17 -12.48
C PHE A 309 -8.20 4.27 -11.06
N PHE A 310 -7.12 3.55 -10.78
CA PHE A 310 -6.40 3.62 -9.51
C PHE A 310 -4.90 3.57 -9.74
N TYR A 311 -4.14 4.42 -9.03
CA TYR A 311 -2.68 4.29 -9.00
C TYR A 311 -2.25 3.15 -8.08
N ARG A 312 -2.96 2.96 -6.96
CA ARG A 312 -2.75 1.88 -5.99
C ARG A 312 -4.00 1.02 -5.87
N CYS A 313 -3.85 -0.30 -6.03
CA CYS A 313 -4.98 -1.23 -5.97
C CYS A 313 -5.71 -1.14 -4.61
N PRO A 314 -7.03 -0.91 -4.58
CA PRO A 314 -7.78 -0.90 -3.33
C PRO A 314 -7.78 -2.22 -2.56
N ASN A 315 -7.66 -3.37 -3.26
CA ASN A 315 -7.71 -4.71 -2.64
C ASN A 315 -6.32 -5.22 -2.21
N CYS A 316 -5.35 -5.29 -3.14
CA CYS A 316 -4.03 -5.83 -2.84
C CYS A 316 -2.95 -4.79 -2.55
N VAL A 317 -3.31 -3.50 -2.62
CA VAL A 317 -2.43 -2.39 -2.21
C VAL A 317 -1.20 -2.18 -3.11
N ARG A 318 -1.07 -2.94 -4.20
CA ARG A 318 0.03 -2.78 -5.16
C ARG A 318 -0.09 -1.47 -5.95
N LEU A 319 0.98 -0.67 -5.93
CA LEU A 319 1.16 0.51 -6.77
C LEU A 319 1.40 0.14 -8.24
N GLY A 320 0.91 0.95 -9.18
CA GLY A 320 1.18 0.80 -10.61
C GLY A 320 0.58 -0.46 -11.25
N SER A 321 -0.41 -1.07 -10.60
CA SER A 321 -0.98 -2.36 -11.03
C SER A 321 -2.24 -2.23 -11.90
N CYS A 322 -2.73 -1.02 -12.15
CA CYS A 322 -3.93 -0.79 -12.95
C CYS A 322 -3.66 -1.04 -14.44
N LYS A 323 -4.57 -1.78 -15.07
CA LYS A 323 -4.65 -1.95 -16.52
C LYS A 323 -6.05 -1.57 -16.99
N ILE A 324 -6.09 -0.84 -18.10
CA ILE A 324 -7.33 -0.35 -18.72
C ILE A 324 -7.73 -1.35 -19.81
N LEU A 325 -8.89 -1.99 -19.65
CA LEU A 325 -9.50 -2.80 -20.69
C LEU A 325 -10.49 -1.96 -21.48
N THR A 326 -10.29 -1.94 -22.79
CA THR A 326 -11.22 -1.32 -23.74
C THR A 326 -12.17 -2.38 -24.26
N GLN A 327 -13.46 -2.08 -24.22
CA GLN A 327 -14.52 -2.92 -24.76
C GLN A 327 -15.44 -2.08 -25.64
N ILE A 328 -16.03 -2.71 -26.64
CA ILE A 328 -17.07 -2.08 -27.45
C ILE A 328 -18.41 -2.41 -26.82
N SER A 329 -19.22 -1.39 -26.60
CA SER A 329 -20.59 -1.51 -26.11
C SER A 329 -21.54 -0.77 -27.04
N LYS A 330 -22.83 -1.08 -26.92
CA LYS A 330 -23.87 -0.31 -27.59
C LYS A 330 -23.95 1.06 -26.92
N ASP A 331 -24.02 2.12 -27.72
CA ASP A 331 -24.25 3.46 -27.19
C ASP A 331 -25.72 3.54 -26.73
N GLU A 332 -25.94 3.18 -25.48
CA GLU A 332 -27.21 3.40 -24.79
C GLU A 332 -27.24 4.88 -24.43
N ILE A 333 -28.01 5.66 -25.20
CA ILE A 333 -28.31 7.07 -24.89
C ILE A 333 -28.62 7.14 -23.38
N GLU A 334 -27.84 7.92 -22.64
CA GLU A 334 -27.77 8.09 -21.16
C GLU A 334 -29.09 8.44 -20.44
N ASN A 335 -30.27 8.24 -21.04
CA ASN A 335 -31.58 8.49 -20.44
C ASN A 335 -32.24 7.26 -19.78
N SER A 336 -31.56 6.11 -19.68
CA SER A 336 -32.18 4.87 -19.16
C SER A 336 -31.42 4.15 -18.05
N MET A 337 -30.52 4.82 -17.33
CA MET A 337 -30.01 4.29 -16.05
C MET A 337 -30.40 5.22 -14.91
N PRO A 338 -31.34 4.80 -14.03
CA PRO A 338 -31.62 5.52 -12.80
C PRO A 338 -30.46 5.28 -11.84
N PHE A 339 -29.68 6.33 -11.57
CA PHE A 339 -28.85 6.41 -10.37
C PHE A 339 -29.34 7.59 -9.53
#